data_AF-A0A7X3WSE1-F1
#
_entry.id   AF-A0A7X3WSE1-F1
#
_cell.length_a   1.000
_cell.length_b   1.000
_cell.length_c   1.000
_cell.angle_alpha   90.00
_cell.angle_beta   90.00
_cell.angle_gamma   90.00
#
_symmetry.space_group_name_H-M   'P 1'
#
loop_
_entity.id
_entity.type
_entity.pdbx_description
1 polymer ?
#
loop_
_entity_poly.entity_id
_entity_poly.type
_entity_poly.pdbx_seq_one_letter_code
_entity_poly.pdbx_strand_id
1 'polypeptide(L)'
;MNILETDSAWYCLVSGDELMQGDILENCPIFFPPSDLTLNSLEEGRADFTWEVRDVIIMSQSCDLAIGKKKCPEVLLCPLWNRSELTEGPLSTDQGMEGARKGQLPAYHVLNKCEIEDAEREFRVVDFRYTYTLPLEFCKEFAARIPSRIRLLSPYREKLSQAFARFFMRVGLPTDIPPFT
;
A
#
# COMPACT_ATOMS: atom_id res chain seq x y z
N MET A 1 -19.12 -4.77 -6.59
CA MET A 1 -17.98 -4.55 -7.50
C MET A 1 -18.42 -4.35 -8.95
N ASN A 2 -18.26 -3.15 -9.50
CA ASN A 2 -18.37 -2.89 -10.95
C ASN A 2 -16.95 -2.66 -11.50
N ILE A 3 -16.51 -3.53 -12.41
CA ILE A 3 -15.27 -3.32 -13.17
C ILE A 3 -15.63 -2.42 -14.35
N LEU A 4 -14.93 -1.30 -14.50
CA LEU A 4 -15.21 -0.30 -15.53
C LEU A 4 -14.37 -0.55 -16.80
N GLU A 5 -13.09 -0.89 -16.63
CA GLU A 5 -12.14 -1.06 -17.73
C GLU A 5 -10.92 -1.88 -17.28
N THR A 6 -10.20 -2.51 -18.22
CA THR A 6 -9.06 -3.40 -17.92
C THR A 6 -7.89 -3.19 -18.88
N ASP A 7 -6.68 -3.10 -18.32
CA ASP A 7 -5.43 -3.29 -19.07
C ASP A 7 -4.99 -4.75 -18.88
N SER A 8 -4.80 -5.44 -20.01
CA SER A 8 -5.00 -6.89 -20.21
C SER A 8 -4.25 -7.88 -19.31
N ALA A 9 -3.40 -7.44 -18.36
CA ALA A 9 -2.76 -8.34 -17.39
C ALA A 9 -2.53 -7.77 -15.98
N TRP A 10 -2.59 -6.45 -15.77
CA TRP A 10 -2.07 -5.83 -14.54
C TRP A 10 -3.13 -5.14 -13.71
N TYR A 11 -4.03 -4.42 -14.37
CA TYR A 11 -4.90 -3.43 -13.71
C TYR A 11 -6.33 -3.49 -14.22
N CYS A 12 -7.24 -3.05 -13.36
CA CYS A 12 -8.59 -2.69 -13.74
C CYS A 12 -9.01 -1.41 -13.02
N LEU A 13 -10.00 -0.72 -13.58
CA LEU A 13 -10.69 0.38 -12.91
C LEU A 13 -11.90 -0.15 -12.15
N VAL A 14 -12.02 0.29 -10.90
CA VAL A 14 -13.13 -0.03 -10.01
C VAL A 14 -13.70 1.23 -9.38
N SER A 15 -14.98 1.22 -9.04
CA SER A 15 -15.66 2.32 -8.36
C SER A 15 -16.42 1.85 -7.12
N GLY A 16 -16.87 2.80 -6.31
CA GLY A 16 -17.59 2.54 -5.05
C GLY A 16 -16.67 2.30 -3.86
N ASP A 17 -17.27 1.93 -2.73
CA ASP A 17 -16.63 1.84 -1.41
C ASP A 17 -15.93 0.49 -1.13
N GLU A 18 -16.12 -0.50 -2.00
CA GLU A 18 -15.64 -1.86 -1.77
C GLU A 18 -14.12 -1.98 -1.96
N LEU A 19 -13.36 -1.93 -0.86
CA LEU A 19 -11.91 -2.02 -0.86
C LEU A 19 -11.39 -3.46 -1.04
N MET A 20 -10.30 -3.61 -1.78
CA MET A 20 -9.56 -4.86 -1.89
C MET A 20 -8.04 -4.62 -1.75
N GLN A 21 -7.31 -5.68 -1.42
CA GLN A 21 -5.86 -5.68 -1.55
C GLN A 21 -5.47 -5.31 -2.98
N GLY A 22 -4.46 -4.44 -3.12
CA GLY A 22 -4.00 -3.95 -4.40
C GLY A 22 -4.83 -2.79 -4.98
N ASP A 23 -5.81 -2.25 -4.25
CA ASP A 23 -6.40 -0.95 -4.59
C ASP A 23 -5.39 0.16 -4.37
N ILE A 24 -5.34 1.10 -5.30
CA ILE A 24 -4.54 2.31 -5.20
C ILE A 24 -5.46 3.46 -4.81
N LEU A 25 -5.17 4.10 -3.68
CA LEU A 25 -5.81 5.33 -3.23
C LEU A 25 -4.86 6.49 -3.53
N GLU A 26 -5.08 7.15 -4.67
CA GLU A 26 -4.28 8.30 -5.09
C GLU A 26 -4.67 9.54 -4.30
N ASN A 27 -3.70 10.39 -4.00
CA ASN A 27 -3.87 11.59 -3.18
C ASN A 27 -4.50 11.34 -1.80
N CYS A 28 -4.17 10.21 -1.16
CA CYS A 28 -4.69 9.85 0.15
C CYS A 28 -3.98 10.65 1.27
N PRO A 29 -4.69 11.23 2.24
CA PRO A 29 -4.05 11.90 3.38
C PRO A 29 -3.50 10.86 4.36
N ILE A 30 -2.20 10.98 4.67
CA ILE A 30 -1.51 10.15 5.66
C ILE A 30 -1.18 11.02 6.87
N PHE A 31 -1.66 10.62 8.04
CA PHE A 31 -1.52 11.37 9.28
C PHE A 31 -0.25 10.96 10.02
N PHE A 32 0.47 11.95 10.54
CA PHE A 32 1.69 11.77 11.29
C PHE A 32 1.52 12.33 12.70
N PRO A 33 1.94 11.59 13.73
CA PRO A 33 2.02 12.15 15.07
C PRO A 33 3.06 13.28 15.08
N PRO A 34 2.95 14.22 16.04
CA PRO A 34 3.92 15.29 16.17
C PRO A 34 5.31 14.71 16.51
N SER A 35 6.38 15.31 15.97
CA SER A 35 7.75 14.79 16.11
C SER A 35 8.31 14.90 17.53
N ASP A 36 7.71 15.75 18.36
CA ASP A 36 8.00 15.95 19.78
C ASP A 36 7.01 15.21 20.69
N LEU A 37 6.26 14.23 20.18
CA LEU A 37 5.35 13.42 20.98
C LEU A 37 6.07 12.80 22.17
N THR A 38 5.70 13.22 23.37
CA THR A 38 6.24 12.70 24.63
C THR A 38 5.14 12.15 25.53
N LEU A 39 5.52 11.42 26.58
CA LEU A 39 4.55 10.96 27.59
C LEU A 39 3.86 12.14 28.29
N ASN A 40 4.53 13.29 28.42
CA ASN A 40 3.94 14.50 29.00
C ASN A 40 2.82 15.06 28.09
N SER A 41 2.97 14.94 26.77
CA SER A 41 1.92 15.31 25.81
C SER A 41 0.62 14.51 26.03
N LEU A 42 0.70 13.32 26.65
CA LEU A 42 -0.49 12.52 26.98
C LEU A 42 -1.23 13.06 28.21
N GLU A 43 -0.55 13.74 29.12
CA GLU A 43 -1.19 14.35 30.31
C GLU A 43 -2.07 15.54 29.94
N GLU A 44 -1.73 16.25 28.85
CA GLU A 44 -2.53 17.34 28.30
C GLU A 44 -3.80 16.84 27.56
N GLY A 45 -3.86 15.54 27.26
CA GLY A 45 -5.01 14.89 26.63
C GLY A 45 -5.30 15.34 25.19
N ARG A 46 -4.34 16.02 24.55
CA ARG A 46 -4.44 16.51 23.17
C ARG A 46 -3.12 16.32 22.44
N ALA A 47 -3.20 15.90 21.18
CA ALA A 47 -2.06 15.83 20.27
C ALA A 47 -2.53 16.29 18.88
N ASP A 48 -1.82 17.24 18.29
CA ASP A 48 -2.10 17.73 16.95
C ASP A 48 -1.34 16.89 15.92
N PHE A 49 -2.07 16.26 15.02
CA PHE A 49 -1.49 15.48 13.93
C PHE A 49 -1.33 16.38 12.71
N THR A 50 -0.19 16.23 12.03
CA THR A 50 -0.02 16.75 10.68
C THR A 50 -0.42 15.67 9.68
N TRP A 51 -0.62 16.05 8.42
CA TRP A 51 -0.88 15.08 7.37
C TRP A 51 -0.22 15.50 6.07
N GLU A 52 0.11 14.51 5.24
CA GLU A 52 0.64 14.71 3.90
C GLU A 52 -0.19 13.93 2.88
N VAL A 53 -0.31 14.46 1.67
CA VAL A 53 -0.92 13.75 0.54
C VAL A 53 0.06 12.70 0.03
N ARG A 54 -0.41 11.46 -0.14
CA ARG A 54 0.38 10.39 -0.74
C ARG A 54 -0.47 9.38 -1.51
N ASP A 55 0.02 8.96 -2.66
CA ASP A 55 -0.50 7.77 -3.32
C ASP A 55 -0.13 6.53 -2.50
N VAL A 56 -1.14 5.72 -2.17
CA VAL A 56 -0.93 4.50 -1.37
C VAL A 56 -1.60 3.30 -1.99
N ILE A 57 -1.06 2.11 -1.70
CA ILE A 57 -1.63 0.83 -2.10
C ILE A 57 -2.10 0.04 -0.88
N ILE A 58 -3.27 -0.56 -0.98
CA ILE A 58 -3.84 -1.41 0.07
C ILE A 58 -3.11 -2.74 0.15
N MET A 59 -2.56 -3.03 1.33
CA MET A 59 -1.83 -4.27 1.63
C MET A 59 -2.64 -5.25 2.46
N SER A 60 -3.64 -4.79 3.24
CA SER A 60 -4.55 -5.68 3.98
C SER A 60 -5.20 -6.70 3.07
N GLN A 61 -5.28 -7.95 3.50
CA GLN A 61 -5.87 -9.02 2.69
C GLN A 61 -7.37 -8.76 2.46
N SER A 62 -7.86 -9.00 1.24
CA SER A 62 -9.27 -8.72 0.90
C SER A 62 -10.26 -9.50 1.78
N CYS A 63 -9.89 -10.68 2.29
CA CYS A 63 -10.73 -11.44 3.22
C CYS A 63 -10.92 -10.77 4.58
N ASP A 64 -9.98 -9.91 4.99
CA ASP A 64 -10.02 -9.16 6.25
C ASP A 64 -10.82 -7.85 6.11
N LEU A 65 -11.06 -7.42 4.86
CA LEU A 65 -11.82 -6.21 4.49
C LEU A 65 -13.29 -6.50 4.17
N ALA A 66 -13.64 -7.77 3.93
CA ALA A 66 -14.99 -8.20 3.55
C ALA A 66 -16.01 -8.12 4.70
N ILE A 67 -17.27 -7.86 4.37
CA ILE A 67 -18.39 -7.75 5.32
C ILE A 67 -18.68 -9.13 5.94
N GLY A 68 -18.77 -9.21 7.28
CA GLY A 68 -19.32 -10.39 8.00
C GLY A 68 -18.33 -11.19 8.86
N LYS A 69 -17.03 -10.88 8.83
CA LYS A 69 -16.04 -11.40 9.80
C LYS A 69 -15.61 -10.30 10.77
N LYS A 70 -14.92 -10.65 11.87
CA LYS A 70 -14.34 -9.68 12.83
C LYS A 70 -13.57 -8.64 12.01
N LYS A 71 -14.15 -7.44 11.87
CA LYS A 71 -13.64 -6.39 10.98
C LYS A 71 -12.22 -6.06 11.40
N CYS A 72 -11.28 -6.05 10.45
CA CYS A 72 -10.06 -5.30 10.66
C CYS A 72 -10.47 -3.81 10.76
N PRO A 73 -10.33 -3.14 11.91
CA PRO A 73 -10.79 -1.75 12.05
C PRO A 73 -9.93 -0.79 11.20
N GLU A 74 -8.77 -1.25 10.75
CA GLU A 74 -7.77 -0.47 10.03
C GLU A 74 -7.36 -1.16 8.73
N VAL A 75 -6.90 -0.35 7.79
CA VAL A 75 -6.37 -0.77 6.50
C VAL A 75 -4.87 -0.52 6.51
N LEU A 76 -4.09 -1.57 6.26
CA LEU A 76 -2.65 -1.48 6.07
C LEU A 76 -2.35 -0.96 4.66
N LEU A 77 -1.49 0.05 4.59
CA LEU A 77 -1.15 0.79 3.38
C LEU A 77 0.37 0.87 3.24
N CYS A 78 0.87 0.86 2.01
CA CYS A 78 2.24 1.25 1.69
C CYS A 78 2.24 2.45 0.74
N PRO A 79 3.20 3.39 0.86
CA PRO A 79 3.33 4.46 -0.10
C PRO A 79 3.76 3.96 -1.47
N LEU A 80 3.26 4.66 -2.49
CA LEU A 80 3.68 4.60 -3.86
C LEU A 80 4.49 5.85 -4.21
N TRP A 81 5.51 5.64 -5.03
CA TRP A 81 6.31 6.69 -5.64
C TRP A 81 6.27 6.54 -7.14
N ASN A 82 6.04 7.63 -7.86
CA ASN A 82 6.21 7.67 -9.30
C ASN A 82 7.70 7.56 -9.65
N ARG A 83 8.03 6.87 -10.75
CA ARG A 83 9.41 6.74 -11.21
C ARG A 83 10.08 8.10 -11.41
N SER A 84 9.34 9.11 -11.85
CA SER A 84 9.82 10.48 -12.01
C SER A 84 10.18 11.19 -10.69
N GLU A 85 9.58 10.80 -9.57
CA GLU A 85 9.88 11.36 -8.23
C GLU A 85 11.18 10.81 -7.64
N LEU A 86 11.64 9.65 -8.14
CA LEU A 86 12.82 8.97 -7.64
C LEU A 86 14.08 9.56 -8.28
N THR A 87 14.53 10.70 -7.77
CA THR A 87 15.71 11.42 -8.30
C THR A 87 17.02 11.08 -7.58
N GLU A 88 16.93 10.45 -6.41
CA GLU A 88 18.08 10.10 -5.57
C GLU A 88 18.13 8.60 -5.22
N GLY A 89 19.31 8.15 -4.80
CA GLY A 89 19.54 6.77 -4.38
C GLY A 89 19.49 5.75 -5.52
N PRO A 90 19.46 4.44 -5.22
CA PRO A 90 19.57 3.39 -6.23
C PRO A 90 18.45 3.45 -7.29
N LEU A 91 17.23 3.80 -6.88
CA LEU A 91 16.04 3.81 -7.75
C LEU A 91 16.03 4.98 -8.74
N SER A 92 16.96 5.95 -8.65
CA SER A 92 17.05 7.03 -9.63
C SER A 92 17.59 6.60 -10.98
N THR A 93 18.21 5.42 -11.04
CA THR A 93 18.81 4.85 -12.24
C THR A 93 18.00 3.67 -12.78
N ASP A 94 18.07 3.44 -14.09
CA ASP A 94 17.41 2.30 -14.72
C ASP A 94 18.00 0.96 -14.24
N GLN A 95 19.29 0.95 -13.93
CA GLN A 95 19.94 -0.23 -13.33
C GLN A 95 19.35 -0.56 -11.95
N GLY A 96 19.14 0.44 -11.09
CA GLY A 96 18.54 0.20 -9.78
C GLY A 96 17.06 -0.12 -9.85
N MET A 97 16.30 0.48 -10.78
CA MET A 97 14.93 0.10 -11.08
C MET A 97 14.82 -1.36 -11.55
N GLU A 98 15.72 -1.80 -12.44
CA GLU A 98 15.78 -3.19 -12.89
C GLU A 98 16.17 -4.14 -11.75
N GLY A 99 17.07 -3.71 -10.87
CA GLY A 99 17.40 -4.42 -9.63
C GLY A 99 16.17 -4.59 -8.72
N ALA A 100 15.41 -3.52 -8.49
CA ALA A 100 14.15 -3.58 -7.74
C ALA A 100 13.11 -4.49 -8.40
N ARG A 101 12.96 -4.42 -9.73
CA ARG A 101 12.05 -5.28 -10.51
C ARG A 101 12.42 -6.77 -10.37
N LYS A 102 13.72 -7.08 -10.29
CA LYS A 102 14.24 -8.44 -10.04
C LYS A 102 14.17 -8.86 -8.56
N GLY A 103 13.72 -7.99 -7.67
CA GLY A 103 13.65 -8.25 -6.22
C GLY A 103 15.01 -8.16 -5.50
N GLN A 104 16.03 -7.58 -6.13
CA GLN A 104 17.37 -7.38 -5.56
C GLN A 104 17.43 -6.22 -4.58
N LEU A 105 16.47 -5.28 -4.68
CA LEU A 105 16.26 -4.21 -3.70
C LEU A 105 15.01 -4.54 -2.90
N PRO A 106 15.15 -5.34 -1.83
CA PRO A 106 14.03 -6.14 -1.38
C PRO A 106 13.04 -5.36 -0.49
N ALA A 107 13.32 -4.07 -0.25
CA ALA A 107 12.44 -3.11 0.41
C ALA A 107 11.45 -2.45 -0.57
N TYR A 108 11.60 -2.71 -1.87
CA TYR A 108 10.80 -2.09 -2.91
C TYR A 108 10.11 -3.13 -3.80
N HIS A 109 8.99 -2.74 -4.37
CA HIS A 109 8.30 -3.51 -5.41
C HIS A 109 7.87 -2.61 -6.55
N VAL A 110 8.33 -2.94 -7.77
CA VAL A 110 8.03 -2.14 -8.96
C VAL A 110 6.65 -2.52 -9.51
N LEU A 111 5.79 -1.51 -9.60
CA LEU A 111 4.53 -1.54 -10.32
C LEU A 111 4.74 -1.16 -11.79
N ASN A 112 4.16 -1.92 -12.71
CA ASN A 112 4.22 -1.69 -14.14
C ASN A 112 3.45 -0.43 -14.51
N LYS A 113 3.67 0.10 -15.72
CA LYS A 113 2.83 1.16 -16.27
C LYS A 113 1.37 0.71 -16.33
N CYS A 114 0.46 1.63 -16.05
CA CYS A 114 -0.97 1.46 -16.31
C CYS A 114 -1.27 2.12 -17.65
N GLU A 115 -1.84 1.38 -18.59
CA GLU A 115 -2.18 1.86 -19.94
C GLU A 115 -3.69 1.97 -20.17
N ILE A 116 -4.50 1.95 -19.10
CA ILE A 116 -5.95 2.20 -19.19
C ILE A 116 -6.16 3.68 -19.55
N GLU A 117 -7.00 3.94 -20.55
CA GLU A 117 -7.34 5.28 -21.03
C GLU A 117 -7.86 6.16 -19.86
N ASP A 118 -7.43 7.42 -19.80
CA ASP A 118 -7.74 8.38 -18.73
C ASP A 118 -7.25 8.00 -17.32
N ALA A 119 -6.53 6.88 -17.18
CA ALA A 119 -5.94 6.40 -15.93
C ALA A 119 -4.48 5.96 -16.12
N GLU A 120 -3.79 6.53 -17.10
CA GLU A 120 -2.43 6.16 -17.45
C GLU A 120 -1.47 6.56 -16.33
N ARG A 121 -0.57 5.65 -15.97
CA ARG A 121 0.47 5.89 -14.97
C ARG A 121 1.77 5.31 -15.44
N GLU A 122 2.87 6.01 -15.15
CA GLU A 122 4.20 5.46 -15.37
C GLU A 122 4.52 4.30 -14.42
N PHE A 123 5.73 3.77 -14.48
CA PHE A 123 6.21 2.83 -13.47
C PHE A 123 6.12 3.49 -12.09
N ARG A 124 5.58 2.74 -11.12
CA ARG A 124 5.53 3.19 -9.72
C ARG A 124 6.31 2.22 -8.85
N VAL A 125 6.71 2.66 -7.66
CA VAL A 125 7.44 1.83 -6.70
C VAL A 125 6.69 1.84 -5.37
N VAL A 126 6.30 0.65 -4.91
CA VAL A 126 5.84 0.45 -3.54
C VAL A 126 7.07 0.42 -2.64
N ASP A 127 7.07 1.23 -1.58
CA ASP A 127 8.14 1.25 -0.58
C ASP A 127 7.66 0.57 0.71
N PHE A 128 8.20 -0.61 0.99
CA PHE A 128 7.81 -1.43 2.15
C PHE A 128 8.45 -0.98 3.45
N ARG A 129 9.39 -0.02 3.43
CA ARG A 129 10.03 0.51 4.66
C ARG A 129 9.04 1.30 5.50
N TYR A 130 8.00 1.83 4.87
CA TYR A 130 6.94 2.57 5.52
C TYR A 130 5.63 1.83 5.36
N THR A 131 4.95 1.63 6.47
CA THR A 131 3.58 1.11 6.50
C THR A 131 2.73 2.09 7.27
N TYR A 132 1.59 2.45 6.69
CA TYR A 132 0.60 3.29 7.34
C TYR A 132 -0.65 2.46 7.66
N THR A 133 -1.40 2.92 8.64
CA THR A 133 -2.75 2.43 8.90
C THR A 133 -3.72 3.60 8.86
N LEU A 134 -4.88 3.35 8.27
CA LEU A 134 -6.02 4.28 8.30
C LEU A 134 -7.28 3.51 8.70
N PRO A 135 -8.26 4.15 9.35
CA PRO A 135 -9.53 3.51 9.67
C PRO A 135 -10.22 2.98 8.42
N LEU A 136 -10.79 1.77 8.50
CA LEU A 136 -11.46 1.13 7.37
C LEU A 136 -12.58 2.00 6.79
N GLU A 137 -13.42 2.56 7.65
CA GLU A 137 -14.56 3.38 7.22
C GLU A 137 -14.09 4.69 6.56
N PHE A 138 -12.95 5.24 7.00
CA PHE A 138 -12.32 6.40 6.33
C PHE A 138 -11.90 6.04 4.89
N CYS A 139 -11.19 4.93 4.71
CA CYS A 139 -10.75 4.50 3.37
C CYS A 139 -11.93 4.17 2.45
N LYS A 140 -13.02 3.61 3.00
CA LYS A 140 -14.26 3.35 2.25
C LYS A 140 -14.94 4.64 1.78
N GLU A 141 -15.07 5.60 2.69
CA GLU A 141 -15.62 6.91 2.37
C GLU A 141 -14.76 7.63 1.32
N PHE A 142 -13.43 7.56 1.46
CA PHE A 142 -12.50 8.09 0.48
C PHE A 142 -12.71 7.44 -0.90
N ALA A 143 -12.77 6.11 -0.96
CA ALA A 143 -12.96 5.37 -2.20
C ALA A 143 -14.33 5.61 -2.86
N ALA A 144 -15.38 5.88 -2.07
CA ALA A 144 -16.70 6.22 -2.57
C ALA A 144 -16.78 7.62 -3.19
N ARG A 145 -15.88 8.54 -2.80
CA ARG A 145 -15.86 9.94 -3.28
C ARG A 145 -15.10 10.12 -4.59
N ILE A 146 -14.21 9.19 -4.94
CA ILE A 146 -13.47 9.22 -6.21
C ILE A 146 -14.26 8.47 -7.31
N PRO A 147 -14.29 8.97 -8.56
CA PRO A 147 -15.09 8.34 -9.63
C PRO A 147 -14.68 6.90 -9.92
N SER A 148 -13.38 6.64 -9.96
CA SER A 148 -12.78 5.33 -10.15
C SER A 148 -11.38 5.30 -9.51
N ARG A 149 -10.85 4.09 -9.34
CA ARG A 149 -9.47 3.86 -8.89
C ARG A 149 -8.87 2.64 -9.57
N ILE A 150 -7.54 2.63 -9.64
CA ILE A 150 -6.76 1.50 -10.15
C ILE A 150 -6.72 0.40 -9.11
N ARG A 151 -7.01 -0.84 -9.53
CA ARG A 151 -6.89 -2.06 -8.74
C ARG A 151 -5.99 -3.06 -9.45
N LEU A 152 -5.01 -3.61 -8.73
CA LEU A 152 -4.19 -4.71 -9.24
C LEU A 152 -5.04 -5.97 -9.44
N LEU A 153 -4.87 -6.60 -10.61
CA LEU A 153 -5.44 -7.90 -10.93
C LEU A 153 -4.56 -9.06 -10.41
N SER A 154 -5.13 -10.25 -10.33
CA SER A 154 -4.35 -11.47 -10.12
C SER A 154 -3.66 -11.90 -11.43
N PRO A 155 -2.41 -12.41 -11.42
CA PRO A 155 -1.56 -12.76 -10.27
C PRO A 155 -0.72 -11.59 -9.72
N TYR A 156 -0.93 -10.37 -10.21
CA TYR A 156 -0.06 -9.25 -9.90
C TYR A 156 -0.13 -8.86 -8.42
N ARG A 157 -1.35 -8.77 -7.90
CA ARG A 157 -1.61 -8.56 -6.48
C ARG A 157 -0.95 -9.62 -5.60
N GLU A 158 -0.99 -10.89 -5.98
CA GLU A 158 -0.35 -11.96 -5.19
C GLU A 158 1.18 -11.84 -5.20
N LYS A 159 1.78 -11.37 -6.30
CA LYS A 159 3.23 -11.06 -6.34
C LYS A 159 3.60 -9.93 -5.39
N LEU A 160 2.76 -8.89 -5.30
CA LEU A 160 2.93 -7.79 -4.33
C LEU A 160 2.90 -8.33 -2.89
N SER A 161 1.90 -9.13 -2.54
CA SER A 161 1.75 -9.74 -1.21
C SER A 161 2.95 -10.61 -0.84
N GLN A 162 3.44 -11.41 -1.79
CA GLN A 162 4.64 -12.22 -1.58
C GLN A 162 5.91 -11.38 -1.40
N ALA A 163 6.05 -10.29 -2.16
CA ALA A 163 7.20 -9.39 -2.02
C ALA A 163 7.21 -8.71 -0.65
N PHE A 164 6.04 -8.27 -0.18
CA PHE A 164 5.86 -7.71 1.16
C PHE A 164 6.19 -8.72 2.27
N ALA A 165 5.68 -9.96 2.17
CA ALA A 165 6.00 -11.02 3.13
C ALA A 165 7.51 -11.32 3.18
N ARG A 166 8.17 -11.43 2.02
CA ARG A 166 9.64 -11.61 1.94
C ARG A 166 10.44 -10.42 2.49
N PHE A 167 9.84 -9.24 2.62
CA PHE A 167 10.47 -8.11 3.27
C PHE A 167 10.51 -8.25 4.79
N PHE A 168 9.38 -8.58 5.41
CA PHE A 168 9.29 -8.71 6.87
C PHE A 168 9.84 -10.04 7.41
N MET A 169 9.71 -11.15 6.68
CA MET A 169 10.11 -12.49 7.15
C MET A 169 11.63 -12.75 7.15
N ARG A 170 12.47 -11.72 6.98
CA ARG A 170 13.95 -11.90 6.89
C ARG A 170 14.63 -12.34 8.18
N VAL A 171 13.88 -12.47 9.27
CA VAL A 171 14.38 -13.04 10.52
C VAL A 171 14.13 -14.55 10.49
N GLY A 172 15.19 -15.32 10.25
CA GLY A 172 15.15 -16.77 10.46
C GLY A 172 15.08 -17.07 11.95
N LEU A 173 14.17 -17.94 12.37
CA LEU A 173 14.10 -18.38 13.76
C LEU A 173 15.16 -19.48 13.99
N PRO A 174 16.12 -19.29 14.93
CA PRO A 174 17.16 -20.29 15.20
C PRO A 174 16.66 -21.48 16.03
N THR A 175 15.46 -21.41 16.59
CA THR A 175 14.90 -22.42 17.50
C THR A 175 13.37 -22.32 17.50
N ASP A 176 12.68 -23.45 17.61
CA ASP A 176 11.22 -23.53 17.61
C ASP A 176 10.66 -23.46 19.05
N ILE A 177 9.35 -23.21 19.18
CA ILE A 177 8.66 -23.17 20.48
C ILE A 177 8.64 -24.62 21.05
N PRO A 178 9.16 -24.85 22.27
CA PRO A 178 9.07 -26.16 22.91
C PRO A 178 7.62 -26.64 23.05
N PRO A 179 7.36 -27.95 23.07
CA PRO A 179 6.01 -28.47 23.27
C PRO A 179 5.42 -27.98 24.60
N PHE A 180 4.13 -27.65 24.58
CA PHE A 180 3.39 -27.34 25.81
C PHE A 180 3.27 -28.61 26.65
N THR A 181 3.99 -28.67 27.77
CA THR A 181 3.90 -29.75 28.77
C THR A 181 2.90 -29.41 29.86
#